data_AF-I3DDF3-F1
#
_entry.id   AF-I3DDF3-F1
#
_cell.length_a   1.000
_cell.length_b   1.000
_cell.length_c   1.000
_cell.angle_alpha   90.00
_cell.angle_beta   90.00
_cell.angle_gamma   90.00
#
_symmetry.space_group_name_H-M   'P 1'
#
loop_
_entity.id
_entity.type
_entity.pdbx_description
1 polymer ?
#
loop_
_entity_poly.entity_id
_entity_poly.type
_entity_poly.pdbx_seq_one_letter_code
_entity_poly.pdbx_strand_id
1 'polypeptide(L)'
;GDKGDQGLPGEKGAKGDKGDPGSSASGQNKEETVVAGDNNINVTNQPNNLGSKEYKVGLNKDIKVNSVTAKVVNSETVNAKEVNVGDTKVTTNGVTIKNGPSVTKSGIDAGSKKITNVADGTISATSKDAVNGSQLHAVDQRVTKIDNSVRNINNRVSNVEAKVSSTRKEMRGIGANAAAGMSLPQVYTSGKSMVSAAVGAYKDQSAVAVGWSRASDNGKVIIKLTGTANTVGDVSAGAGVGFQY
;
A
#
# COMPACT_ATOMS: atom_id res chain seq x y z
N GLY A 1 18.59 -39.57 -113.18
CA GLY A 1 19.39 -40.62 -113.85
C GLY A 1 18.98 -41.95 -113.28
N ASP A 2 18.81 -42.93 -114.17
CA ASP A 2 18.66 -44.40 -114.01
C ASP A 2 18.41 -44.96 -112.60
N LYS A 3 17.30 -45.66 -112.32
CA LYS A 3 16.86 -47.01 -112.79
C LYS A 3 17.90 -48.13 -112.63
N GLY A 4 17.48 -49.13 -111.86
CA GLY A 4 17.91 -50.53 -111.94
C GLY A 4 17.50 -51.25 -110.66
N ASP A 5 16.88 -52.42 -110.65
CA ASP A 5 16.18 -53.23 -111.66
C ASP A 5 15.40 -54.28 -110.82
N GLN A 6 14.33 -54.82 -111.38
CA GLN A 6 13.34 -55.67 -110.74
C GLN A 6 13.76 -57.15 -110.67
N GLY A 7 13.23 -57.86 -109.66
CA GLY A 7 13.18 -59.32 -109.62
C GLY A 7 11.99 -59.80 -108.77
N LEU A 8 10.87 -60.10 -109.45
CA LEU A 8 9.67 -60.81 -108.96
C LEU A 8 9.79 -62.33 -109.33
N PRO A 9 8.85 -63.23 -108.99
CA PRO A 9 8.47 -63.75 -107.67
C PRO A 9 8.43 -65.32 -107.65
N GLY A 10 8.12 -65.92 -106.50
CA GLY A 10 7.83 -67.36 -106.38
C GLY A 10 6.81 -67.64 -105.27
N GLU A 11 5.71 -68.29 -105.63
CA GLU A 11 4.40 -68.27 -104.98
C GLU A 11 4.07 -69.60 -104.26
N LYS A 12 3.43 -69.48 -103.07
CA LYS A 12 2.43 -70.34 -102.37
C LYS A 12 2.62 -71.85 -102.14
N GLY A 13 2.33 -72.22 -100.88
CA GLY A 13 1.57 -73.41 -100.46
C GLY A 13 1.06 -73.22 -99.01
N ALA A 14 -0.20 -72.81 -98.79
CA ALA A 14 -1.36 -73.62 -98.34
C ALA A 14 -1.26 -74.12 -96.87
N LYS A 15 -1.89 -73.47 -95.87
CA LYS A 15 -3.30 -73.56 -95.37
C LYS A 15 -3.70 -74.88 -94.67
N GLY A 16 -3.98 -74.75 -93.36
CA GLY A 16 -4.97 -75.48 -92.54
C GLY A 16 -5.12 -74.67 -91.22
N ASP A 17 -6.19 -73.92 -90.94
CA ASP A 17 -7.56 -74.28 -90.48
C ASP A 17 -7.52 -75.28 -89.30
N LYS A 18 -8.21 -75.14 -88.15
CA LYS A 18 -9.12 -74.14 -87.57
C LYS A 18 -9.38 -74.58 -86.11
N GLY A 19 -9.57 -73.65 -85.17
CA GLY A 19 -9.98 -73.95 -83.79
C GLY A 19 -10.25 -72.67 -83.00
N ASP A 20 -11.52 -72.28 -82.96
CA ASP A 20 -12.14 -71.13 -82.27
C ASP A 20 -12.39 -71.45 -80.75
N PRO A 21 -13.07 -70.59 -79.97
CA PRO A 21 -12.69 -69.31 -79.36
C PRO A 21 -12.46 -69.44 -77.84
N GLY A 22 -11.34 -68.94 -77.33
CA GLY A 22 -11.05 -68.86 -75.90
C GLY A 22 -11.02 -67.41 -75.42
N SER A 23 -12.18 -66.85 -75.10
CA SER A 23 -12.30 -65.60 -74.35
C SER A 23 -11.42 -65.66 -73.10
N SER A 24 -10.46 -64.74 -72.99
CA SER A 24 -10.17 -64.13 -71.70
C SER A 24 -9.93 -62.66 -71.94
N ALA A 25 -10.99 -61.87 -71.75
CA ALA A 25 -10.84 -60.50 -71.32
C ALA A 25 -10.03 -60.57 -70.00
N SER A 26 -8.71 -60.45 -70.08
CA SER A 26 -7.91 -60.11 -68.91
C SER A 26 -8.22 -58.65 -68.62
N GLY A 27 -9.38 -58.43 -67.98
CA GLY A 27 -9.71 -57.16 -67.37
C GLY A 27 -8.51 -56.76 -66.54
N GLN A 28 -7.87 -55.67 -66.91
CA GLN A 28 -6.89 -55.02 -66.04
C GLN A 28 -7.67 -54.61 -64.80
N ASN A 29 -7.64 -55.46 -63.77
CA ASN A 29 -8.14 -55.09 -62.47
C ASN A 29 -7.33 -53.86 -62.07
N LYS A 30 -8.01 -52.70 -61.99
CA LYS A 30 -7.37 -51.48 -61.51
C LYS A 30 -7.02 -51.72 -60.05
N GLU A 31 -5.75 -51.90 -59.75
CA GLU A 31 -5.30 -52.00 -58.37
C GLU A 31 -5.25 -50.61 -57.74
N GLU A 32 -5.94 -50.46 -56.62
CA GLU A 32 -5.86 -49.26 -55.79
C GLU A 32 -4.71 -49.41 -54.80
N THR A 33 -3.81 -48.44 -54.76
CA THR A 33 -2.68 -48.39 -53.82
C THR A 33 -2.95 -47.32 -52.76
N VAL A 34 -2.77 -47.67 -51.48
CA VAL A 34 -2.81 -46.72 -50.37
C VAL A 34 -1.38 -46.45 -49.91
N VAL A 35 -0.92 -45.21 -50.05
CA VAL A 35 0.37 -44.75 -49.52
C VAL A 35 0.08 -43.94 -48.26
N ALA A 36 0.64 -44.35 -47.13
CA ALA A 36 0.56 -43.56 -45.90
C ALA A 36 1.37 -42.26 -46.07
N GLY A 37 0.74 -41.11 -45.80
CA GLY A 37 1.43 -39.83 -45.73
C GLY A 37 2.11 -39.66 -44.38
N ASP A 38 1.32 -39.26 -43.37
CA ASP A 38 1.77 -39.19 -41.97
C ASP A 38 1.41 -40.46 -41.19
N ASN A 39 2.24 -40.77 -40.21
CA ASN A 39 2.04 -41.89 -39.29
C ASN A 39 1.05 -41.54 -38.16
N ASN A 40 -0.09 -40.89 -38.43
CA ASN A 40 -1.14 -40.68 -37.42
C ASN A 40 -2.22 -41.76 -37.46
N ILE A 41 -2.46 -42.33 -38.64
CA ILE A 41 -3.45 -43.37 -38.90
C ILE A 41 -2.71 -44.65 -39.29
N ASN A 42 -3.01 -45.75 -38.60
CA ASN A 42 -2.52 -47.07 -38.96
C ASN A 42 -3.60 -47.81 -39.75
N VAL A 43 -3.24 -48.28 -40.94
CA VAL A 43 -4.07 -49.15 -41.77
C VAL A 43 -3.36 -50.48 -41.93
N THR A 44 -4.01 -51.57 -41.51
CA THR A 44 -3.52 -52.94 -41.71
C THR A 44 -4.56 -53.74 -42.46
N ASN A 45 -4.15 -54.73 -43.25
CA ASN A 45 -5.08 -55.61 -43.95
C ASN A 45 -4.77 -57.09 -43.67
N GLN A 46 -5.81 -57.91 -43.69
CA GLN A 46 -5.76 -59.35 -43.49
C GLN A 46 -6.97 -60.02 -44.18
N PRO A 47 -6.86 -61.28 -44.64
CA PRO A 47 -7.98 -61.99 -45.23
C PRO A 47 -9.04 -62.29 -44.17
N ASN A 48 -10.30 -62.06 -44.50
CA ASN A 48 -11.44 -62.43 -43.67
C ASN A 48 -11.81 -63.91 -43.86
N ASN A 49 -12.79 -64.38 -43.07
CA ASN A 49 -13.27 -65.76 -43.09
C ASN A 49 -13.94 -66.20 -44.42
N LEU A 50 -14.09 -65.28 -45.37
CA LEU A 50 -14.67 -65.48 -46.70
C LEU A 50 -13.60 -65.30 -47.81
N GLY A 51 -12.32 -65.14 -47.45
CA GLY A 51 -11.21 -64.96 -48.40
C GLY A 51 -11.08 -63.55 -49.00
N SER A 52 -11.88 -62.58 -48.54
CA SER A 52 -11.80 -61.17 -48.99
C SER A 52 -10.86 -60.34 -48.10
N LYS A 53 -10.35 -59.20 -48.60
CA LYS A 53 -9.51 -58.29 -47.79
C LYS A 53 -10.34 -57.53 -46.74
N GLU A 54 -9.92 -57.56 -45.48
CA GLU A 54 -10.44 -56.71 -44.40
C GLU A 54 -9.39 -55.66 -44.01
N TYR A 55 -9.81 -54.43 -43.76
CA TYR A 55 -8.93 -53.32 -43.35
C TYR A 55 -9.26 -52.88 -41.93
N LYS A 56 -8.24 -52.85 -41.06
CA LYS A 56 -8.35 -52.30 -39.71
C LYS A 56 -7.70 -50.93 -39.66
N VAL A 57 -8.48 -49.91 -39.28
CA VAL A 57 -8.07 -48.52 -39.15
C VAL A 57 -8.02 -48.11 -37.67
N GLY A 58 -6.94 -47.46 -37.25
CA GLY A 58 -6.81 -46.95 -35.88
C GLY A 58 -5.88 -45.74 -35.80
N LEU A 59 -5.93 -45.04 -34.67
CA LEU A 59 -5.03 -43.94 -34.35
C LEU A 59 -3.75 -44.45 -33.67
N ASN A 60 -2.64 -43.76 -33.88
CA ASN A 60 -1.47 -43.95 -33.05
C ASN A 60 -1.68 -43.40 -31.63
N LYS A 61 -0.92 -43.95 -30.66
CA LYS A 61 -0.95 -43.45 -29.26
C LYS A 61 -0.55 -41.98 -29.20
N ASP A 62 0.43 -41.61 -30.03
CA ASP A 62 0.84 -40.22 -30.23
C ASP A 62 0.30 -39.73 -31.56
N ILE A 63 -0.38 -38.58 -31.53
CA ILE A 63 -0.87 -37.90 -32.72
C ILE A 63 -0.06 -36.63 -32.92
N LYS A 64 0.61 -36.53 -34.07
CA LYS A 64 1.46 -35.40 -34.44
C LYS A 64 0.75 -34.58 -35.49
N VAL A 65 0.30 -33.39 -35.10
CA VAL A 65 -0.42 -32.46 -35.97
C VAL A 65 0.17 -31.07 -35.82
N ASN A 66 0.18 -30.31 -36.91
CA ASN A 66 0.68 -28.93 -36.89
C ASN A 66 -0.31 -27.98 -36.18
N SER A 67 -1.60 -28.25 -36.30
CA SER A 67 -2.66 -27.47 -35.67
C SER A 67 -3.91 -28.33 -35.45
N VAL A 68 -4.72 -27.91 -34.47
CA VAL A 68 -6.04 -28.48 -34.20
C VAL A 68 -7.00 -27.31 -34.05
N THR A 69 -8.06 -27.30 -34.85
CA THR A 69 -9.19 -26.39 -34.67
C THR A 69 -10.30 -27.17 -33.96
N ALA A 70 -10.56 -26.86 -32.69
CA ALA A 70 -11.59 -27.50 -31.89
C ALA A 70 -12.45 -26.46 -31.18
N LYS A 71 -13.77 -26.68 -31.12
CA LYS A 71 -14.69 -25.80 -30.40
C LYS A 71 -14.48 -25.86 -28.88
N VAL A 72 -14.21 -27.07 -28.38
CA VAL A 72 -13.93 -27.35 -26.97
C VAL A 72 -12.81 -28.38 -26.93
N VAL A 73 -11.83 -28.15 -26.07
CA VAL A 73 -10.80 -29.13 -25.73
C VAL A 73 -11.03 -29.52 -24.28
N ASN A 74 -11.43 -30.78 -24.06
CA ASN A 74 -11.55 -31.35 -22.72
C ASN A 74 -10.36 -32.31 -22.53
N SER A 75 -9.41 -31.92 -21.68
CA SER A 75 -8.23 -32.73 -21.36
C SER A 75 -7.95 -32.64 -19.87
N GLU A 76 -7.62 -33.76 -19.23
CA GLU A 76 -7.24 -33.79 -17.81
C GLU A 76 -5.89 -33.12 -17.57
N THR A 77 -4.98 -33.17 -18.55
CA THR A 77 -3.65 -32.57 -18.46
C THR A 77 -3.25 -31.98 -19.81
N VAL A 78 -2.58 -30.83 -19.75
CA VAL A 78 -1.96 -30.18 -20.92
C VAL A 78 -0.49 -29.96 -20.60
N ASN A 79 0.39 -30.70 -21.26
CA ASN A 79 1.83 -30.56 -21.09
C ASN A 79 2.40 -29.72 -22.23
N ALA A 80 2.44 -28.39 -22.02
CA ALA A 80 2.87 -27.42 -23.01
C ALA A 80 3.92 -26.47 -22.42
N LYS A 81 4.87 -26.03 -23.26
CA LYS A 81 5.81 -24.95 -22.89
C LYS A 81 5.09 -23.59 -22.76
N GLU A 82 4.00 -23.44 -23.50
CA GLU A 82 3.22 -22.21 -23.61
C GLU A 82 1.77 -22.52 -23.98
N VAL A 83 0.83 -21.85 -23.32
CA VAL A 83 -0.59 -21.84 -23.67
C VAL A 83 -1.03 -20.39 -23.83
N ASN A 84 -1.52 -20.03 -25.01
CA ASN A 84 -2.04 -18.71 -25.32
C ASN A 84 -3.58 -18.75 -25.36
N VAL A 85 -4.23 -17.93 -24.55
CA VAL A 85 -5.69 -17.78 -24.49
C VAL A 85 -6.02 -16.30 -24.61
N GLY A 86 -6.18 -15.84 -25.86
CA GLY A 86 -6.30 -14.40 -26.15
C GLY A 86 -5.07 -13.65 -25.65
N ASP A 87 -5.28 -12.67 -24.76
CA ASP A 87 -4.21 -11.87 -24.14
C ASP A 87 -3.53 -12.56 -22.94
N THR A 88 -4.03 -13.73 -22.50
CA THR A 88 -3.44 -14.49 -21.40
C THR A 88 -2.42 -15.48 -21.93
N LYS A 89 -1.25 -15.50 -21.30
CA LYS A 89 -0.16 -16.42 -21.61
C LYS A 89 0.23 -17.18 -20.34
N VAL A 90 0.19 -18.50 -20.42
CA VAL A 90 0.68 -19.41 -19.37
C VAL A 90 1.98 -20.03 -19.86
N THR A 91 3.06 -19.85 -19.11
CA THR A 91 4.39 -20.36 -19.43
C THR A 91 5.02 -21.02 -18.22
N THR A 92 6.22 -21.57 -18.40
CA THR A 92 7.08 -22.04 -17.30
C THR A 92 7.47 -20.95 -16.30
N ASN A 93 7.25 -19.66 -16.62
CA ASN A 93 7.49 -18.54 -15.71
C ASN A 93 6.24 -18.12 -14.92
N GLY A 94 5.04 -18.59 -15.28
CA GLY A 94 3.77 -18.23 -14.64
C GLY A 94 2.71 -17.73 -15.63
N VAL A 95 1.78 -16.92 -15.14
CA VAL A 95 0.64 -16.36 -15.87
C VAL A 95 0.84 -14.86 -16.10
N THR A 96 0.68 -14.41 -17.34
CA THR A 96 0.70 -12.98 -17.70
C THR A 96 -0.52 -12.63 -18.53
N ILE A 97 -1.12 -11.47 -18.27
CA ILE A 97 -2.20 -10.91 -19.09
C ILE A 97 -1.66 -9.64 -19.77
N LYS A 98 -1.75 -9.54 -21.10
CA LYS A 98 -1.31 -8.35 -21.83
C LYS A 98 -2.02 -7.10 -21.29
N ASN A 99 -1.25 -6.06 -20.95
CA ASN A 99 -1.73 -4.81 -20.34
C ASN A 99 -2.51 -5.00 -19.01
N GLY A 100 -2.31 -6.14 -18.34
CA GLY A 100 -3.02 -6.52 -17.12
C GLY A 100 -2.09 -7.08 -16.04
N PRO A 101 -2.67 -7.69 -14.99
CA PRO A 101 -1.90 -8.32 -13.92
C PRO A 101 -1.06 -9.51 -14.40
N SER A 102 -0.06 -9.86 -13.61
CA SER A 102 0.72 -11.09 -13.77
C SER A 102 1.04 -11.75 -12.43
N VAL A 103 1.19 -13.08 -12.49
CA VAL A 103 1.67 -13.92 -11.39
C VAL A 103 2.78 -14.78 -11.94
N THR A 104 4.01 -14.45 -11.61
CA THR A 104 5.20 -15.12 -12.14
C THR A 104 6.13 -15.57 -11.02
N LYS A 105 7.20 -16.28 -11.36
CA LYS A 105 8.26 -16.63 -10.41
C LYS A 105 8.90 -15.41 -9.72
N SER A 106 8.82 -14.22 -10.31
CA SER A 106 9.32 -12.99 -9.68
C SER A 106 8.32 -12.34 -8.72
N GLY A 107 7.09 -12.84 -8.64
CA GLY A 107 6.04 -12.32 -7.76
C GLY A 107 4.77 -11.94 -8.50
N ILE A 108 4.00 -11.04 -7.88
CA ILE A 108 2.70 -10.58 -8.36
C ILE A 108 2.82 -9.12 -8.77
N ASP A 109 2.39 -8.80 -9.99
CA ASP A 109 2.22 -7.43 -10.47
C ASP A 109 0.74 -7.19 -10.79
N ALA A 110 0.15 -6.16 -10.19
CA ALA A 110 -1.26 -5.80 -10.41
C ALA A 110 -1.49 -5.00 -11.71
N GLY A 111 -0.45 -4.63 -12.45
CA GLY A 111 -0.56 -3.87 -13.71
C GLY A 111 -1.26 -2.52 -13.52
N SER A 112 -0.91 -1.81 -12.44
CA SER A 112 -1.51 -0.53 -12.02
C SER A 112 -3.03 -0.57 -11.81
N LYS A 113 -3.59 -1.75 -11.51
CA LYS A 113 -5.02 -1.90 -11.17
C LYS A 113 -5.21 -1.91 -9.66
N LYS A 114 -6.42 -1.53 -9.22
CA LYS A 114 -6.83 -1.67 -7.82
C LYS A 114 -7.01 -3.16 -7.49
N ILE A 115 -6.54 -3.55 -6.30
CA ILE A 115 -6.84 -4.85 -5.72
C ILE A 115 -7.99 -4.63 -4.73
N THR A 116 -9.16 -5.17 -5.05
CA THR A 116 -10.38 -5.04 -4.24
C THR A 116 -10.74 -6.36 -3.57
N ASN A 117 -11.69 -6.34 -2.63
CA ASN A 117 -12.13 -7.51 -1.87
C ASN A 117 -11.02 -8.19 -1.06
N VAL A 118 -10.07 -7.40 -0.56
CA VAL A 118 -9.04 -7.85 0.38
C VAL A 118 -9.67 -7.90 1.77
N ALA A 119 -9.82 -9.11 2.31
CA ALA A 119 -10.23 -9.31 3.69
C ALA A 119 -9.24 -8.65 4.67
N ASP A 120 -9.65 -8.42 5.91
CA ASP A 120 -8.75 -7.86 6.92
C ASP A 120 -7.55 -8.79 7.12
N GLY A 121 -6.35 -8.25 6.90
CA GLY A 121 -5.11 -8.97 7.15
C GLY A 121 -4.82 -9.04 8.64
N THR A 122 -4.11 -10.07 9.08
CA THR A 122 -3.65 -10.14 10.47
C THR A 122 -2.66 -9.01 10.74
N ILE A 123 -2.88 -8.22 11.79
CA ILE A 123 -1.93 -7.17 12.22
C ILE A 123 -1.07 -7.72 13.36
N SER A 124 0.11 -8.21 13.02
CA SER A 124 1.12 -8.69 13.96
C SER A 124 2.53 -8.49 13.40
N ALA A 125 3.55 -8.55 14.26
CA ALA A 125 4.95 -8.33 13.86
C ALA A 125 5.46 -9.35 12.82
N THR A 126 4.83 -10.51 12.72
CA THR A 126 5.24 -11.60 11.82
C THR A 126 4.30 -11.81 10.64
N SER A 127 3.19 -11.08 10.58
CA SER A 127 2.18 -11.24 9.52
C SER A 127 2.76 -10.96 8.13
N LYS A 128 2.25 -11.69 7.14
CA LYS A 128 2.52 -11.52 5.71
C LYS A 128 1.25 -11.23 4.92
N ASP A 129 0.14 -11.02 5.61
CA ASP A 129 -1.16 -10.75 5.00
C ASP A 129 -1.16 -9.34 4.40
N ALA A 130 -1.86 -9.16 3.28
CA ALA A 130 -2.19 -7.83 2.79
C ALA A 130 -3.20 -7.19 3.76
N VAL A 131 -2.95 -5.93 4.15
CA VAL A 131 -3.92 -5.11 4.89
C VAL A 131 -4.73 -4.26 3.92
N ASN A 132 -5.98 -3.98 4.29
CA ASN A 132 -6.89 -3.21 3.45
C ASN A 132 -7.08 -1.76 3.92
N GLY A 133 -7.85 -0.99 3.16
CA GLY A 133 -8.12 0.42 3.44
C GLY A 133 -8.84 0.67 4.77
N SER A 134 -9.75 -0.20 5.21
CA SER A 134 -10.44 -0.04 6.50
C SER A 134 -9.48 -0.17 7.68
N GLN A 135 -8.49 -1.07 7.59
CA GLN A 135 -7.46 -1.21 8.62
C GLN A 135 -6.55 0.02 8.69
N LEU A 136 -6.13 0.57 7.54
CA LEU A 136 -5.36 1.82 7.51
C LEU A 136 -6.17 3.01 8.04
N HIS A 137 -7.46 3.11 7.68
CA HIS A 137 -8.35 4.16 8.16
C HIS A 137 -8.52 4.14 9.69
N ALA A 138 -8.57 2.95 10.30
CA ALA A 138 -8.63 2.83 11.75
C ALA A 138 -7.37 3.40 12.45
N VAL A 139 -6.20 3.29 11.81
CA VAL A 139 -4.95 3.91 12.30
C VAL A 139 -5.01 5.43 12.13
N ASP A 140 -5.44 5.92 10.96
CA ASP A 140 -5.59 7.35 10.68
C ASP A 140 -6.52 8.06 11.68
N GLN A 141 -7.62 7.42 12.07
CA GLN A 141 -8.50 7.93 13.13
C GLN A 141 -7.80 8.03 14.49
N ARG A 142 -6.91 7.09 14.83
CA ARG A 142 -6.13 7.16 16.08
C ARG A 142 -5.12 8.29 16.04
N VAL A 143 -4.45 8.51 14.90
CA VAL A 143 -3.52 9.64 14.70
C VAL A 143 -4.25 10.97 14.84
N THR A 144 -5.43 11.12 14.21
CA THR A 144 -6.25 12.33 14.33
C THR A 144 -6.62 12.66 15.79
N LYS A 145 -6.93 11.64 16.61
CA LYS A 145 -7.21 11.83 18.05
C LYS A 145 -5.96 12.30 18.82
N ILE A 146 -4.78 11.80 18.46
CA ILE A 146 -3.51 12.24 19.04
C ILE A 146 -3.25 13.71 18.67
N ASP A 147 -3.42 14.11 17.41
CA ASP A 147 -3.24 15.49 16.97
C ASP A 147 -4.10 16.49 17.75
N ASN A 148 -5.38 16.14 17.97
CA ASN A 148 -6.27 16.96 18.79
C ASN A 148 -5.81 17.07 20.25
N SER A 149 -5.30 15.97 20.81
CA SER A 149 -4.74 15.96 22.17
C SER A 149 -3.50 16.86 22.27
N VAL A 150 -2.62 16.83 21.26
CA VAL A 150 -1.43 17.69 21.18
C VAL A 150 -1.82 19.16 21.08
N ARG A 151 -2.80 19.52 20.24
CA ARG A 151 -3.33 20.91 20.17
C ARG A 151 -3.83 21.40 21.52
N ASN A 152 -4.58 20.55 22.24
CA ASN A 152 -5.07 20.89 23.58
C ASN A 152 -3.94 21.07 24.60
N ILE A 153 -2.90 20.24 24.53
CA ILE A 153 -1.70 20.39 25.38
C ILE A 153 -1.01 21.72 25.08
N ASN A 154 -0.81 22.07 23.81
CA ASN A 154 -0.18 23.33 23.44
C ASN A 154 -0.94 24.54 23.99
N ASN A 155 -2.26 24.55 23.88
CA ASN A 155 -3.10 25.60 24.46
C ASN A 155 -2.94 25.69 25.99
N ARG A 156 -2.89 24.54 26.67
CA ARG A 156 -2.66 24.50 28.13
C ARG A 156 -1.27 25.02 28.51
N VAL A 157 -0.25 24.68 27.73
CA VAL A 157 1.13 25.16 27.94
C VAL A 157 1.18 26.68 27.78
N SER A 158 0.63 27.24 26.70
CA SER A 158 0.58 28.71 26.52
C SER A 158 -0.13 29.41 27.68
N ASN A 159 -1.24 28.85 28.17
CA ASN A 159 -1.95 29.41 29.33
C ASN A 159 -1.12 29.35 30.62
N VAL A 160 -0.37 28.25 30.84
CA VAL A 160 0.54 28.12 31.97
C VAL A 160 1.69 29.11 31.87
N GLU A 161 2.29 29.27 30.69
CA GLU A 161 3.35 30.25 30.44
C GLU A 161 2.88 31.68 30.75
N ALA A 162 1.68 32.04 30.29
CA ALA A 162 1.06 33.33 30.60
C ALA A 162 0.85 33.52 32.11
N LYS A 163 0.29 32.52 32.81
CA LYS A 163 0.07 32.58 34.26
C LYS A 163 1.39 32.69 35.04
N VAL A 164 2.42 31.93 34.65
CA VAL A 164 3.75 32.00 35.25
C VAL A 164 4.37 33.38 35.06
N SER A 165 4.18 34.01 33.90
CA SER A 165 4.63 35.39 33.66
C SER A 165 3.93 36.38 34.59
N SER A 166 2.59 36.30 34.71
CA SER A 166 1.81 37.15 35.61
C SER A 166 2.22 36.98 37.07
N THR A 167 2.31 35.75 37.57
CA THR A 167 2.76 35.48 38.94
C THR A 167 4.17 36.00 39.19
N ARG A 168 5.09 35.87 38.22
CA ARG A 168 6.43 36.47 38.35
C ARG A 168 6.36 38.00 38.46
N LYS A 169 5.43 38.65 37.74
CA LYS A 169 5.25 40.10 37.78
C LYS A 169 4.66 40.55 39.12
N GLU A 170 3.59 39.90 39.59
CA GLU A 170 2.99 40.10 40.92
C GLU A 170 4.04 39.98 42.03
N MET A 171 4.85 38.91 42.02
CA MET A 171 5.93 38.72 43.00
C MET A 171 6.96 39.85 43.00
N ARG A 172 7.27 40.44 41.82
CA ARG A 172 8.16 41.60 41.76
C ARG A 172 7.49 42.85 42.33
N GLY A 173 6.20 43.03 42.09
CA GLY A 173 5.38 44.08 42.70
C GLY A 173 5.36 43.99 44.23
N ILE A 174 5.21 42.79 44.78
CA ILE A 174 5.32 42.56 46.23
C ILE A 174 6.69 42.97 46.77
N GLY A 175 7.77 42.64 46.05
CA GLY A 175 9.12 43.09 46.40
C GLY A 175 9.25 44.62 46.44
N ALA A 176 8.66 45.32 45.47
CA ALA A 176 8.65 46.78 45.46
C ALA A 176 7.82 47.37 46.61
N ASN A 177 6.65 46.79 46.91
CA ASN A 177 5.81 47.16 48.05
C ASN A 177 6.58 47.03 49.38
N ALA A 178 7.30 45.93 49.57
CA ALA A 178 8.13 45.71 50.75
C ALA A 178 9.23 46.78 50.87
N ALA A 179 9.94 47.08 49.77
CA ALA A 179 10.96 48.11 49.74
C ALA A 179 10.40 49.51 50.07
N ALA A 180 9.21 49.85 49.57
CA ALA A 180 8.55 51.12 49.85
C ALA A 180 8.10 51.19 51.33
N GLY A 181 7.44 50.14 51.82
CA GLY A 181 6.88 50.09 53.17
C GLY A 181 7.94 50.13 54.28
N MET A 182 9.09 49.47 54.08
CA MET A 182 10.19 49.49 55.06
C MET A 182 10.90 50.85 55.10
N SER A 183 10.88 51.60 54.00
CA SER A 183 11.55 52.91 53.88
C SER A 183 10.77 54.05 54.51
N LEU A 184 9.56 53.80 55.06
CA LEU A 184 8.76 54.80 55.75
C LEU A 184 9.37 55.18 57.11
N PRO A 185 9.72 56.46 57.35
CA PRO A 185 10.15 56.95 58.66
C PRO A 185 9.11 56.68 59.77
N GLN A 186 9.60 56.53 61.00
CA GLN A 186 8.78 56.31 62.20
C GLN A 186 8.93 57.47 63.18
N VAL A 187 7.86 57.79 63.92
CA VAL A 187 7.90 58.79 64.99
C VAL A 187 8.79 58.33 66.16
N TYR A 188 9.62 59.23 66.66
CA TYR A 188 10.51 59.00 67.82
C TYR A 188 10.24 59.99 68.98
N THR A 189 9.25 60.88 68.85
CA THR A 189 8.91 61.90 69.87
C THR A 189 7.65 61.53 70.63
N SER A 190 7.71 61.55 71.96
CA SER A 190 6.59 61.23 72.87
C SER A 190 5.32 62.04 72.57
N GLY A 191 4.16 61.39 72.58
CA GLY A 191 2.84 62.00 72.37
C GLY A 191 2.56 62.51 70.95
N LYS A 192 3.50 62.38 70.00
CA LYS A 192 3.36 62.88 68.63
C LYS A 192 2.93 61.79 67.64
N SER A 193 2.28 62.23 66.56
CA SER A 193 1.94 61.43 65.40
C SER A 193 2.75 61.86 64.18
N MET A 194 3.03 60.95 63.26
CA MET A 194 3.73 61.21 62.00
C MET A 194 2.95 60.58 60.85
N VAL A 195 2.79 61.33 59.75
CA VAL A 195 2.40 60.81 58.44
C VAL A 195 3.63 60.80 57.55
N SER A 196 3.80 59.73 56.78
CA SER A 196 4.98 59.49 55.95
C SER A 196 4.59 58.97 54.57
N ALA A 197 5.44 59.22 53.58
CA ALA A 197 5.34 58.66 52.24
C ALA A 197 6.73 58.15 51.81
N ALA A 198 6.74 57.06 51.04
CA ALA A 198 7.97 56.46 50.53
C ALA A 198 7.73 55.83 49.15
N VAL A 199 8.83 55.56 48.45
CA VAL A 199 8.84 54.84 47.18
C VAL A 199 9.80 53.67 47.28
N GLY A 200 9.52 52.58 46.56
CA GLY A 200 10.34 51.39 46.52
C GLY A 200 10.37 50.81 45.12
N ALA A 201 11.46 50.13 44.78
CA ALA A 201 11.60 49.45 43.50
C ALA A 201 12.22 48.08 43.70
N TYR A 202 11.78 47.10 42.91
CA TYR A 202 12.36 45.77 42.86
C TYR A 202 12.28 45.22 41.44
N LYS A 203 13.46 44.98 40.84
CA LYS A 203 13.61 44.69 39.41
C LYS A 203 12.90 45.77 38.57
N ASP A 204 11.99 45.37 37.69
CA ASP A 204 11.23 46.22 36.77
C ASP A 204 9.90 46.75 37.34
N GLN A 205 9.62 46.55 38.64
CA GLN A 205 8.41 47.05 39.30
C GLN A 205 8.76 48.09 40.35
N SER A 206 7.86 49.06 40.55
CA SER A 206 7.97 50.08 41.60
C SER A 206 6.69 50.16 42.42
N ALA A 207 6.78 50.78 43.59
CA ALA A 207 5.69 50.94 44.52
C ALA A 207 5.79 52.26 45.27
N VAL A 208 4.63 52.72 45.70
CA VAL A 208 4.46 53.84 46.63
C VAL A 208 3.91 53.31 47.94
N ALA A 209 4.31 53.94 49.04
CA ALA A 209 3.85 53.61 50.38
C ALA A 209 3.43 54.88 51.11
N VAL A 210 2.39 54.76 51.93
CA VAL A 210 1.96 55.76 52.90
C VAL A 210 1.92 55.13 54.27
N GLY A 211 2.33 55.87 55.29
CA GLY A 211 2.41 55.37 56.65
C GLY A 211 1.93 56.38 57.68
N TRP A 212 1.37 55.87 58.76
CA TRP A 212 1.06 56.64 59.95
C TRP A 212 1.73 55.99 61.16
N SER A 213 2.30 56.77 62.07
CA SER A 213 2.79 56.25 63.35
C SER A 213 2.52 57.21 64.51
N ARG A 214 2.38 56.68 65.73
CA ARG A 214 2.18 57.46 66.96
C ARG A 214 2.96 56.86 68.12
N ALA A 215 3.66 57.70 68.88
CA ALA A 215 4.24 57.33 70.17
C ALA A 215 3.27 57.72 71.30
N SER A 216 3.14 56.87 72.31
CA SER A 216 2.38 57.18 73.52
C SER A 216 2.95 58.40 74.24
N ASP A 217 2.15 59.03 75.09
CA ASP A 217 2.54 60.28 75.77
C ASP A 217 3.72 60.09 76.74
N ASN A 218 3.93 58.85 77.21
CA ASN A 218 5.08 58.45 78.01
C ASN A 218 6.24 57.83 77.20
N GLY A 219 6.12 57.80 75.86
CA GLY A 219 7.14 57.33 74.94
C GLY A 219 7.40 55.82 74.97
N LYS A 220 6.64 55.04 75.75
CA LYS A 220 6.89 53.60 75.92
C LYS A 220 6.29 52.72 74.83
N VAL A 221 5.30 53.22 74.09
CA VAL A 221 4.59 52.45 73.06
C VAL A 221 4.62 53.21 71.74
N ILE A 222 4.93 52.52 70.65
CA ILE A 222 4.81 53.06 69.29
C ILE A 222 3.89 52.16 68.48
N ILE A 223 2.93 52.77 67.79
CA ILE A 223 2.07 52.10 66.81
C ILE A 223 2.45 52.61 65.41
N LYS A 224 2.49 51.71 64.43
CA LYS A 224 2.72 52.02 63.01
C LYS A 224 1.65 51.34 62.15
N LEU A 225 1.10 52.08 61.19
CA LEU A 225 0.24 51.61 60.11
C LEU A 225 0.94 51.93 58.78
N THR A 226 0.82 51.04 57.81
CA THR A 226 1.44 51.17 56.49
C THR A 226 0.49 50.64 55.43
N GLY A 227 0.34 51.38 54.33
CA GLY A 227 -0.33 50.94 53.11
C GLY A 227 0.61 51.12 51.93
N THR A 228 0.62 50.19 50.99
CA THR A 228 1.48 50.24 49.79
C THR A 228 0.68 49.86 48.55
N ALA A 229 1.11 50.37 47.40
CA ALA A 229 0.55 50.04 46.08
C ALA A 229 1.69 50.01 45.04
N ASN A 230 1.68 49.00 44.15
CA ASN A 230 2.71 48.82 43.13
C ASN A 230 2.22 49.02 41.69
N THR A 231 3.16 49.04 40.74
CA THR A 231 2.91 49.19 39.29
C THR A 231 2.21 47.99 38.64
N VAL A 232 2.06 46.87 39.34
CA VAL A 232 1.26 45.71 38.89
C VAL A 232 -0.21 45.87 39.27
N GLY A 233 -0.52 46.78 40.20
CA GLY A 233 -1.87 47.05 40.70
C GLY A 233 -2.16 46.40 42.06
N ASP A 234 -1.22 45.69 42.66
CA ASP A 234 -1.44 45.08 43.97
C ASP A 234 -1.26 46.11 45.09
N VAL A 235 -2.17 46.05 46.05
CA VAL A 235 -2.13 46.84 47.29
C VAL A 235 -1.84 45.93 48.48
N SER A 236 -1.08 46.42 49.45
CA SER A 236 -0.89 45.72 50.73
C SER A 236 -0.98 46.69 51.89
N ALA A 237 -1.34 46.19 53.07
CA ALA A 237 -1.38 46.96 54.30
C ALA A 237 -0.77 46.16 55.46
N GLY A 238 -0.21 46.88 56.43
CA GLY A 238 0.39 46.30 57.63
C GLY A 238 0.24 47.23 58.83
N ALA A 239 0.22 46.64 60.01
CA ALA A 239 0.19 47.33 61.28
C ALA A 239 1.21 46.69 62.25
N GLY A 240 1.81 47.49 63.12
CA GLY A 240 2.75 47.01 64.13
C GLY A 240 2.70 47.84 65.39
N VAL A 241 3.02 47.22 66.53
CA VAL A 241 3.17 47.87 67.83
C VAL A 241 4.50 47.47 68.43
N GLY A 242 5.23 48.44 68.99
CA GLY A 242 6.48 48.24 69.71
C GLY A 242 6.38 48.78 71.12
N PHE A 243 6.97 48.07 72.08
CA PHE A 243 7.07 48.48 73.47
C PHE A 243 8.55 48.62 73.85
N GLN A 244 8.92 49.74 74.48
CA GLN A 244 10.27 49.99 75.01
C GLN A 244 10.21 50.24 76.53
N TYR A 245 11.15 49.65 77.27
CA TYR A 245 11.21 49.65 78.74
C TYR A 245 12.52 50.22 79.26
#